data_AF-A0A256WCM9-F1
#
_entry.id   AF-A0A256WCM9-F1
#
_cell.length_a   1.000
_cell.length_b   1.000
_cell.length_c   1.000
_cell.angle_alpha   90.00
_cell.angle_beta   90.00
_cell.angle_gamma   90.00
#
_symmetry.space_group_name_H-M   'P 1'
#
loop_
_entity.id
_entity.type
_entity.pdbx_description
1 polymer ?
#
loop_
_entity_poly.entity_id
_entity_poly.type
_entity_poly.pdbx_seq_one_letter_code
_entity_poly.pdbx_strand_id
1 'polypeptide(L)'
;FSPVKYMDYYLVDGGIVNNYPAKNVKEMGADIIVGGDVQSGLIKSIDSLNSLTAILDQITSYHRINANEVGYAMTDLYVRMPLHFSMMDFEAYDSIIAVGERIGRAHFDEIKALADSLNDIEYKPIKKYDAVPLDSIFINNVIITGSKKMTPKYFRNLFDEAENSWVQLDGLEKTIRLMVGTRFFQKIDYELEPTGDGQANLIIKVKDADPGYVSAGVHYDNNYHGSILLNGTFRNVLGKRTKLLTDLVLGSNPRLRALYMLDNANKPGFGVKVDLYSFKFDDYDKDVKLNTFTFNNYGISAFANSSLKNSYSFRLGVEYQYFQFKQNVIVDTLLENFKDFNSYGNLFLQFGSDTRDKNYYPTKGVLARFSLKYIIPLSDNWTQVLFSNAAVIYGRYDHNIKLSKRLVLRPGVFLGTTLKQSQSPPIQNYFAVGGLNPQHYIDNHVDFTGVKFIQSFGLHTAIARLKLQYNFFKEMYFIPRIDAGVNEMEFEEVFQLNNIMVGYGLTYGYNSFIGPIELTVMDSNISGPMLFLNLGFWF
;
A
#
# COMPACT_ATOMS: atom_id res chain seq x y z
N PHE A 1 9.95 -17.82 -12.47
CA PHE A 1 8.73 -18.64 -12.29
C PHE A 1 8.82 -19.40 -10.97
N SER A 2 7.75 -19.43 -10.19
CA SER A 2 7.71 -20.22 -8.96
C SER A 2 7.45 -21.70 -9.28
N PRO A 3 8.10 -22.67 -8.61
CA PRO A 3 7.80 -24.09 -8.81
C PRO A 3 6.32 -24.39 -8.58
N VAL A 4 5.74 -25.21 -9.45
CA VAL A 4 4.34 -25.64 -9.36
C VAL A 4 4.30 -27.07 -8.87
N LYS A 5 3.53 -27.33 -7.81
CA LYS A 5 3.24 -28.71 -7.40
C LYS A 5 2.22 -29.30 -8.38
N TYR A 6 2.59 -30.37 -9.07
CA TYR A 6 1.69 -31.14 -9.93
C TYR A 6 1.77 -32.60 -9.51
N MET A 7 0.64 -33.13 -9.03
CA MET A 7 0.59 -34.42 -8.33
C MET A 7 1.63 -34.46 -7.19
N ASP A 8 2.56 -35.41 -7.22
CA ASP A 8 3.64 -35.56 -6.22
C ASP A 8 4.96 -34.89 -6.64
N TYR A 9 4.99 -34.21 -7.78
CA TYR A 9 6.18 -33.56 -8.31
C TYR A 9 6.14 -32.05 -8.09
N TYR A 10 7.32 -31.47 -7.89
CA TYR A 10 7.55 -30.03 -8.01
C TYR A 10 8.13 -29.77 -9.40
N LEU A 11 7.30 -29.19 -10.27
CA LEU A 11 7.68 -28.85 -11.63
C LEU A 11 8.23 -27.43 -11.65
N VAL A 12 9.34 -27.26 -12.35
CA VAL A 12 9.91 -25.97 -12.71
C VAL A 12 9.81 -25.79 -14.21
N ASP A 13 9.91 -24.54 -14.66
CA ASP A 13 9.87 -24.21 -16.07
C ASP A 13 10.96 -24.99 -16.85
N GLY A 14 10.55 -25.65 -17.93
CA GLY A 14 11.43 -26.39 -18.82
C GLY A 14 12.51 -25.51 -19.45
N GLY A 15 12.32 -24.19 -19.51
CA GLY A 15 13.30 -23.24 -20.03
C GLY A 15 14.66 -23.24 -19.32
N ILE A 16 14.75 -23.82 -18.12
CA ILE A 16 16.00 -24.00 -17.36
C ILE A 16 16.78 -25.25 -17.83
N VAL A 17 16.08 -26.27 -18.34
CA VAL A 17 16.65 -27.60 -18.64
C VAL A 17 16.68 -27.88 -20.14
N ASN A 18 15.59 -27.62 -20.85
CA ASN A 18 15.42 -27.86 -22.27
C ASN A 18 14.45 -26.83 -22.86
N ASN A 19 14.99 -25.71 -23.32
CA ASN A 19 14.20 -24.59 -23.86
C ASN A 19 13.93 -24.71 -25.37
N TYR A 20 14.46 -25.75 -26.01
CA TYR A 20 14.24 -26.05 -27.43
C TYR A 20 14.03 -27.57 -27.62
N PRO A 21 12.85 -28.10 -27.23
CA PRO A 21 12.63 -29.53 -27.04
C PRO A 21 12.35 -30.30 -28.34
N ALA A 22 13.05 -29.99 -29.44
CA ALA A 22 12.85 -30.62 -30.74
C ALA A 22 13.05 -32.15 -30.68
N LYS A 23 13.99 -32.64 -29.85
CA LYS A 23 14.15 -34.08 -29.59
C LYS A 23 12.87 -34.73 -29.08
N ASN A 24 12.23 -34.12 -28.07
CA ASN A 24 11.00 -34.67 -27.49
C ASN A 24 9.85 -34.64 -28.51
N VAL A 25 9.76 -33.58 -29.32
CA VAL A 25 8.76 -33.48 -30.39
C VAL A 25 8.97 -34.57 -31.46
N LYS A 26 10.23 -34.86 -31.84
CA LYS A 26 10.57 -35.98 -32.74
C LYS A 26 10.18 -37.33 -32.13
N GLU A 27 10.49 -37.55 -30.84
CA GLU A 27 10.09 -38.76 -30.09
C GLU A 27 8.57 -38.94 -29.98
N MET A 28 7.81 -37.84 -29.99
CA MET A 28 6.33 -37.87 -30.06
C MET A 28 5.78 -38.25 -31.44
N GLY A 29 6.65 -38.41 -32.45
CA GLY A 29 6.28 -38.87 -33.79
C GLY A 29 6.18 -37.75 -34.83
N ALA A 30 6.77 -36.57 -34.60
CA ALA A 30 6.84 -35.54 -35.62
C ALA A 30 7.84 -35.92 -36.73
N ASP A 31 7.37 -36.02 -37.97
CA ASP A 31 8.23 -36.29 -39.13
C ASP A 31 9.11 -35.08 -39.48
N ILE A 32 8.49 -33.90 -39.53
CA ILE A 32 9.11 -32.62 -39.91
C ILE A 32 8.97 -31.63 -38.76
N ILE A 33 10.10 -31.03 -38.36
CA ILE A 33 10.19 -30.03 -37.29
C ILE A 33 10.59 -28.68 -37.90
N VAL A 34 9.67 -27.73 -37.85
CA VAL A 34 9.94 -26.31 -38.11
C VAL A 34 10.10 -25.60 -36.77
N GLY A 35 11.28 -25.05 -36.52
CA GLY A 35 11.62 -24.49 -35.22
C GLY A 35 12.01 -23.02 -35.29
N GLY A 36 11.31 -22.20 -34.50
CA GLY A 36 11.63 -20.78 -34.32
C GLY A 36 12.46 -20.56 -33.06
N ASP A 37 13.63 -19.95 -33.19
CA ASP A 37 14.55 -19.73 -32.07
C ASP A 37 14.80 -18.25 -31.80
N VAL A 38 14.19 -17.75 -30.73
CA VAL A 38 14.31 -16.37 -30.24
C VAL A 38 15.36 -16.16 -29.15
N GLN A 39 16.08 -17.21 -28.75
CA GLN A 39 16.96 -17.17 -27.56
C GLN A 39 18.19 -16.31 -27.80
N SER A 40 18.60 -15.44 -26.88
CA SER A 40 19.78 -14.56 -27.09
C SER A 40 21.16 -15.25 -27.00
N GLY A 41 21.22 -16.58 -26.75
CA GLY A 41 22.47 -17.30 -26.52
C GLY A 41 23.16 -16.87 -25.22
N LEU A 42 24.42 -17.29 -25.01
CA LEU A 42 25.20 -16.82 -23.86
C LEU A 42 25.70 -15.39 -24.08
N ILE A 43 25.62 -14.57 -23.05
CA ILE A 43 26.27 -13.26 -23.01
C ILE A 43 27.79 -13.51 -23.10
N LYS A 44 28.43 -12.92 -24.11
CA LYS A 44 29.86 -13.10 -24.40
C LYS A 44 30.75 -12.01 -23.78
N SER A 45 30.19 -10.84 -23.47
CA SER A 45 30.94 -9.73 -22.89
C SER A 45 30.75 -9.66 -21.37
N ILE A 46 31.86 -9.58 -20.63
CA ILE A 46 31.85 -9.40 -19.17
C ILE A 46 31.14 -8.10 -18.77
N ASP A 47 31.25 -7.05 -19.59
CA ASP A 47 30.63 -5.74 -19.34
C ASP A 47 29.10 -5.79 -19.41
N SER A 48 28.56 -6.79 -20.10
CA SER A 48 27.11 -7.05 -20.22
C SER A 48 26.56 -7.90 -19.07
N LEU A 49 27.42 -8.43 -18.19
CA LEU A 49 27.04 -9.15 -16.95
C LEU A 49 27.01 -8.20 -15.74
N ASN A 50 26.45 -7.01 -15.93
CA ASN A 50 26.50 -5.91 -14.95
C ASN A 50 25.35 -5.92 -13.92
N SER A 51 24.50 -6.94 -13.91
CA SER A 51 23.37 -7.07 -12.99
C SER A 51 23.21 -8.50 -12.48
N LEU A 52 22.69 -8.66 -11.25
CA LEU A 52 22.39 -9.96 -10.66
C LEU A 52 21.46 -10.79 -11.56
N THR A 53 20.49 -10.13 -12.20
CA THR A 53 19.58 -10.77 -13.17
C THR A 53 20.33 -11.28 -14.40
N ALA A 54 21.22 -10.49 -15.00
CA ALA A 54 22.02 -10.94 -16.14
C ALA A 54 22.93 -12.11 -15.78
N ILE A 55 23.48 -12.13 -14.55
CA ILE A 55 24.32 -13.24 -14.06
C ILE A 55 23.47 -14.51 -13.83
N LEU A 56 22.29 -14.39 -13.21
CA LEU A 56 21.38 -15.52 -13.00
C LEU A 56 20.85 -16.08 -14.33
N ASP A 57 20.52 -15.21 -15.28
CA ASP A 57 20.12 -15.59 -16.64
C ASP A 57 21.26 -16.31 -17.37
N GLN A 58 22.51 -15.86 -17.19
CA GLN A 58 23.69 -16.52 -17.77
C GLN A 58 23.88 -17.94 -17.20
N ILE A 59 23.77 -18.10 -15.87
CA ILE A 59 23.92 -19.41 -15.20
C ILE A 59 22.82 -20.38 -15.65
N THR A 60 21.57 -19.94 -15.67
CA THR A 60 20.45 -20.76 -16.13
C THR A 60 20.56 -21.10 -17.62
N SER A 61 21.01 -20.14 -18.43
CA SER A 61 21.24 -20.34 -19.86
C SER A 61 22.33 -21.37 -20.17
N TYR A 62 23.34 -21.48 -19.31
CA TYR A 62 24.43 -22.44 -19.51
C TYR A 62 23.92 -23.90 -19.51
N HIS A 63 22.97 -24.21 -18.63
CA HIS A 63 22.44 -25.57 -18.49
C HIS A 63 21.64 -26.06 -19.71
N ARG A 64 21.07 -25.15 -20.53
CA ARG A 64 20.27 -25.50 -21.71
C ARG A 64 21.06 -25.66 -23.01
N ILE A 65 22.30 -25.19 -23.10
CA ILE A 65 23.05 -25.13 -24.38
C ILE A 65 23.17 -26.51 -25.02
N ASN A 66 23.61 -27.50 -24.25
CA ASN A 66 23.81 -28.85 -24.80
C ASN A 66 22.49 -29.49 -25.26
N ALA A 67 21.39 -29.23 -24.54
CA ALA A 67 20.06 -29.69 -24.95
C ALA A 67 19.59 -28.99 -26.23
N ASN A 68 19.84 -27.69 -26.36
CA ASN A 68 19.50 -26.92 -27.55
C ASN A 68 20.28 -27.38 -28.79
N GLU A 69 21.60 -27.66 -28.68
CA GLU A 69 22.41 -28.17 -29.79
C GLU A 69 21.84 -29.48 -30.35
N VAL A 70 21.45 -30.41 -29.47
CA VAL A 70 20.76 -31.64 -29.87
C VAL A 70 19.44 -31.32 -30.57
N GLY A 71 18.68 -30.34 -30.05
CA GLY A 71 17.43 -29.92 -30.67
C GLY A 71 17.62 -29.26 -32.04
N TYR A 72 18.65 -28.43 -32.23
CA TYR A 72 18.97 -27.80 -33.51
C TYR A 72 19.29 -28.85 -34.57
N ALA A 73 20.11 -29.85 -34.23
CA ALA A 73 20.45 -30.95 -35.13
C ALA A 73 19.24 -31.81 -35.54
N MET A 74 18.17 -31.81 -34.76
CA MET A 74 16.94 -32.54 -35.04
C MET A 74 15.85 -31.68 -35.70
N THR A 75 16.14 -30.41 -35.97
CA THR A 75 15.22 -29.47 -36.63
C THR A 75 15.42 -29.52 -38.14
N ASP A 76 14.34 -29.69 -38.90
CA ASP A 76 14.39 -29.78 -40.36
C ASP A 76 14.44 -28.38 -41.00
N LEU A 77 13.67 -27.42 -40.46
CA LEU A 77 13.74 -26.00 -40.84
C LEU A 77 13.96 -25.13 -39.60
N TYR A 78 15.19 -24.63 -39.46
CA TYR A 78 15.60 -23.80 -38.33
C TYR A 78 15.53 -22.31 -38.67
N VAL A 79 14.63 -21.59 -38.01
CA VAL A 79 14.40 -20.15 -38.20
C VAL A 79 14.93 -19.38 -37.00
N ARG A 80 16.11 -18.77 -37.17
CA ARG A 80 16.78 -18.01 -36.12
C ARG A 80 16.28 -16.56 -36.07
N MET A 81 15.75 -16.16 -34.92
CA MET A 81 15.18 -14.83 -34.67
C MET A 81 15.93 -14.09 -33.56
N PRO A 82 17.09 -13.46 -33.85
CA PRO A 82 17.82 -12.72 -32.84
C PRO A 82 17.00 -11.51 -32.37
N LEU A 83 16.61 -11.50 -31.11
CA LEU A 83 15.88 -10.41 -30.46
C LEU A 83 16.81 -9.62 -29.54
N HIS A 84 16.70 -8.30 -29.59
CA HIS A 84 17.32 -7.38 -28.61
C HIS A 84 16.30 -6.99 -27.52
N PHE A 85 15.47 -7.95 -27.11
CA PHE A 85 14.44 -7.80 -26.10
C PHE A 85 14.66 -8.85 -25.00
N SER A 86 14.42 -8.45 -23.75
CA SER A 86 14.43 -9.32 -22.59
C SER A 86 13.10 -10.09 -22.47
N MET A 87 13.08 -11.13 -21.63
CA MET A 87 11.86 -11.88 -21.31
C MET A 87 10.76 -11.03 -20.65
N MET A 88 11.07 -9.79 -20.23
CA MET A 88 10.14 -8.90 -19.53
C MET A 88 9.63 -7.74 -20.40
N ASP A 89 10.05 -7.62 -21.67
CA ASP A 89 9.73 -6.50 -22.55
C ASP A 89 8.37 -6.65 -23.26
N PHE A 90 7.32 -6.95 -22.49
CA PHE A 90 5.96 -7.18 -23.02
C PHE A 90 5.36 -5.96 -23.76
N GLU A 91 5.80 -4.75 -23.41
CA GLU A 91 5.34 -3.49 -24.03
C GLU A 91 5.87 -3.32 -25.47
N ALA A 92 6.93 -4.04 -25.86
CA ALA A 92 7.52 -3.96 -27.19
C ALA A 92 6.89 -4.93 -28.21
N TYR A 93 5.68 -5.41 -27.95
CA TYR A 93 5.03 -6.47 -28.73
C TYR A 93 4.97 -6.16 -30.23
N ASP A 94 4.61 -4.93 -30.61
CA ASP A 94 4.57 -4.50 -32.02
C ASP A 94 5.93 -4.67 -32.72
N SER A 95 7.00 -4.28 -32.03
CA SER A 95 8.37 -4.40 -32.56
C SER A 95 8.82 -5.86 -32.65
N ILE A 96 8.49 -6.68 -31.65
CA ILE A 96 8.81 -8.11 -31.63
C ILE A 96 8.09 -8.81 -32.79
N ILE A 97 6.80 -8.52 -33.00
CA ILE A 97 6.01 -9.06 -34.11
C ILE A 97 6.62 -8.66 -35.46
N ALA A 98 6.97 -7.38 -35.64
CA ALA A 98 7.58 -6.89 -36.89
C ALA A 98 8.93 -7.57 -37.19
N VAL A 99 9.75 -7.84 -36.16
CA VAL A 99 11.00 -8.61 -36.34
C VAL A 99 10.71 -10.04 -36.77
N GLY A 100 9.77 -10.71 -36.09
CA GLY A 100 9.34 -12.07 -36.44
C GLY A 100 8.80 -12.16 -37.87
N GLU A 101 7.95 -11.21 -38.27
CA GLU A 101 7.39 -11.15 -39.63
C GLU A 101 8.48 -10.99 -40.69
N ARG A 102 9.40 -10.05 -40.50
CA ARG A 102 10.50 -9.82 -41.45
C ARG A 102 11.37 -11.06 -41.64
N ILE A 103 11.71 -11.76 -40.55
CA ILE A 103 12.52 -12.98 -40.61
C ILE A 103 11.71 -14.13 -41.23
N GLY A 104 10.45 -14.30 -40.82
CA GLY A 104 9.56 -15.31 -41.41
C GLY A 104 9.36 -15.11 -42.91
N ARG A 105 9.24 -13.86 -43.37
CA ARG A 105 9.15 -13.53 -44.80
C ARG A 105 10.42 -13.90 -45.59
N ALA A 106 11.59 -13.84 -44.96
CA ALA A 106 12.84 -14.26 -45.61
C ALA A 106 12.89 -15.79 -45.84
N HIS A 107 12.19 -16.57 -45.02
CA HIS A 107 12.04 -18.02 -45.17
C HIS A 107 10.74 -18.41 -45.90
N PHE A 108 10.02 -17.45 -46.49
CA PHE A 108 8.70 -17.69 -47.06
C PHE A 108 8.73 -18.77 -48.15
N ASP A 109 9.73 -18.76 -49.02
CA ASP A 109 9.82 -19.72 -50.12
C ASP A 109 10.04 -21.16 -49.62
N GLU A 110 10.86 -21.36 -48.58
CA GLU A 110 11.08 -22.67 -47.95
C GLU A 110 9.82 -23.18 -47.25
N ILE A 111 9.15 -22.31 -46.49
CA ILE A 111 7.90 -22.63 -45.80
C ILE A 111 6.80 -22.94 -46.82
N LYS A 112 6.75 -22.18 -47.92
CA LYS A 112 5.77 -22.36 -48.99
C LYS A 112 6.00 -23.67 -49.74
N ALA A 113 7.25 -23.98 -50.09
CA ALA A 113 7.60 -25.25 -50.72
C ALA A 113 7.24 -26.45 -49.83
N LEU A 114 7.51 -26.37 -48.53
CA LEU A 114 7.10 -27.38 -47.56
C LEU A 114 5.57 -27.51 -47.49
N ALA A 115 4.85 -26.39 -47.42
CA ALA A 115 3.38 -26.40 -47.40
C ALA A 115 2.79 -26.99 -48.68
N ASP A 116 3.37 -26.69 -49.85
CA ASP A 116 2.94 -27.23 -51.14
C ASP A 116 3.20 -28.75 -51.21
N SER A 117 4.38 -29.21 -50.77
CA SER A 117 4.68 -30.64 -50.67
C SER A 117 3.70 -31.39 -49.76
N LEU A 118 3.26 -30.78 -48.66
CA LEU A 118 2.26 -31.39 -47.76
C LEU A 118 0.87 -31.40 -48.40
N ASN A 119 0.50 -30.34 -49.13
CA ASN A 119 -0.78 -30.25 -49.83
C ASN A 119 -0.88 -31.24 -51.01
N ASP A 120 0.24 -31.60 -51.64
CA ASP A 120 0.30 -32.63 -52.67
C ASP A 120 0.00 -34.04 -52.11
N ILE A 121 0.31 -34.27 -50.82
CA ILE A 121 -0.05 -35.53 -50.11
C ILE A 121 -1.51 -35.50 -49.68
N GLU A 122 -1.90 -34.44 -48.97
CA GLU A 122 -3.27 -34.22 -48.49
C GLU A 122 -3.53 -32.71 -48.39
N TYR A 123 -4.30 -32.17 -49.33
CA TYR A 123 -4.69 -30.77 -49.28
C TYR A 123 -5.52 -30.47 -48.02
N LYS A 124 -5.00 -29.59 -47.17
CA LYS A 124 -5.72 -29.09 -46.00
C LYS A 124 -6.07 -27.62 -46.22
N PRO A 125 -7.36 -27.28 -46.36
CA PRO A 125 -7.75 -25.88 -46.52
C PRO A 125 -7.28 -25.07 -45.31
N ILE A 126 -6.83 -23.84 -45.58
CA ILE A 126 -6.40 -22.91 -44.54
C ILE A 126 -7.54 -22.75 -43.54
N LYS A 127 -7.28 -23.09 -42.26
CA LYS A 127 -8.22 -22.80 -41.18
C LYS A 127 -8.40 -21.29 -41.12
N LYS A 128 -9.61 -20.82 -41.41
CA LYS A 128 -9.99 -19.46 -41.05
C LYS A 128 -10.15 -19.44 -39.54
N TYR A 129 -9.27 -18.69 -38.89
CA TYR A 129 -9.43 -18.36 -37.49
C TYR A 129 -10.24 -17.06 -37.42
N ASP A 130 -11.52 -17.20 -37.12
CA ASP A 130 -12.49 -16.14 -36.85
C ASP A 130 -12.74 -15.97 -35.34
N ALA A 131 -11.92 -16.62 -34.52
CA ALA A 131 -11.95 -16.50 -33.07
C ALA A 131 -11.61 -15.06 -32.66
N VAL A 132 -12.64 -14.35 -32.18
CA VAL A 132 -12.50 -13.07 -31.47
C VAL A 132 -12.20 -13.39 -30.01
N PRO A 133 -11.38 -12.60 -29.30
CA PRO A 133 -11.25 -12.69 -27.86
C PRO A 133 -12.63 -12.72 -27.20
N LEU A 134 -12.79 -13.62 -26.22
CA LEU A 134 -14.06 -13.77 -25.51
C LEU A 134 -14.22 -12.59 -24.55
N ASP A 135 -15.05 -11.60 -24.90
CA ASP A 135 -15.28 -10.44 -24.03
C ASP A 135 -16.17 -10.81 -22.83
N SER A 136 -17.21 -11.61 -23.09
CA SER A 136 -18.18 -12.03 -22.09
C SER A 136 -18.64 -13.48 -22.27
N ILE A 137 -19.10 -14.07 -21.18
CA ILE A 137 -19.63 -15.43 -21.16
C ILE A 137 -20.84 -15.52 -20.22
N PHE A 138 -21.82 -16.34 -20.58
CA PHE A 138 -22.93 -16.65 -19.69
C PHE A 138 -22.50 -17.72 -18.68
N ILE A 139 -22.56 -17.37 -17.39
CA ILE A 139 -22.16 -18.25 -16.30
C ILE A 139 -23.39 -18.88 -15.66
N ASN A 140 -23.45 -20.22 -15.67
CA ASN A 140 -24.55 -20.98 -15.09
C ASN A 140 -24.43 -21.07 -13.57
N ASN A 141 -23.28 -21.52 -13.08
CA ASN A 141 -23.01 -21.71 -11.65
C ASN A 141 -21.61 -21.20 -11.29
N VAL A 142 -21.45 -20.76 -10.05
CA VAL A 142 -20.13 -20.40 -9.48
C VAL A 142 -19.71 -21.44 -8.45
N ILE A 143 -18.64 -22.18 -8.75
CA ILE A 143 -18.12 -23.28 -7.92
C ILE A 143 -16.82 -22.83 -7.27
N ILE A 144 -16.76 -22.88 -5.94
CA ILE A 144 -15.56 -22.50 -5.17
C ILE A 144 -14.87 -23.76 -4.63
N THR A 145 -13.56 -23.90 -4.88
CA THR A 145 -12.76 -25.03 -4.39
C THR A 145 -11.49 -24.56 -3.67
N GLY A 146 -11.00 -25.36 -2.71
CA GLY A 146 -9.70 -25.17 -2.06
C GLY A 146 -9.66 -24.30 -0.79
N SER A 147 -10.70 -23.50 -0.49
CA SER A 147 -10.76 -22.72 0.76
C SER A 147 -11.21 -23.56 1.95
N LYS A 148 -10.42 -23.56 3.04
CA LYS A 148 -10.76 -24.14 4.34
C LYS A 148 -11.05 -23.07 5.40
N LYS A 149 -10.39 -21.91 5.29
CA LYS A 149 -10.43 -20.82 6.27
C LYS A 149 -11.50 -19.76 5.96
N MET A 150 -12.09 -19.77 4.78
CA MET A 150 -13.13 -18.82 4.39
C MET A 150 -14.54 -19.41 4.47
N THR A 151 -15.57 -18.56 4.61
CA THR A 151 -16.97 -19.00 4.62
C THR A 151 -17.58 -18.92 3.22
N PRO A 152 -18.53 -19.79 2.85
CA PRO A 152 -19.24 -19.70 1.56
C PRO A 152 -19.91 -18.33 1.34
N LYS A 153 -20.41 -17.71 2.42
CA LYS A 153 -21.00 -16.36 2.39
C LYS A 153 -20.03 -15.29 1.88
N TYR A 154 -18.73 -15.43 2.15
CA TYR A 154 -17.72 -14.48 1.65
C TYR A 154 -17.66 -14.50 0.12
N PHE A 155 -17.62 -15.68 -0.47
CA PHE A 155 -17.58 -15.84 -1.93
C PHE A 155 -18.89 -15.43 -2.57
N ARG A 156 -20.05 -15.76 -1.97
CA ARG A 156 -21.34 -15.27 -2.45
C ARG A 156 -21.41 -13.75 -2.50
N ASN A 157 -20.91 -13.04 -1.48
CA ASN A 157 -20.87 -11.57 -1.51
C ASN A 157 -19.99 -10.99 -2.64
N LEU A 158 -19.11 -11.78 -3.25
CA LEU A 158 -18.21 -11.36 -4.33
C LEU A 158 -18.72 -11.76 -5.72
N PHE A 159 -19.40 -12.91 -5.82
CA PHE A 159 -19.82 -13.52 -7.08
C PHE A 159 -21.34 -13.65 -7.22
N ASP A 160 -22.15 -13.05 -6.33
CA ASP A 160 -23.62 -13.12 -6.37
C ASP A 160 -24.17 -12.71 -7.75
N GLU A 161 -23.59 -11.66 -8.33
CA GLU A 161 -24.02 -11.13 -9.63
C GLU A 161 -23.49 -11.94 -10.82
N ALA A 162 -22.58 -12.89 -10.59
CA ALA A 162 -21.96 -13.69 -11.64
C ALA A 162 -22.71 -15.01 -11.90
N GLU A 163 -23.60 -15.44 -11.02
CA GLU A 163 -24.37 -16.67 -11.21
C GLU A 163 -25.63 -16.39 -12.05
N ASN A 164 -25.91 -17.26 -13.03
CA ASN A 164 -27.02 -17.14 -13.98
C ASN A 164 -27.05 -15.79 -14.73
N SER A 165 -25.89 -15.32 -15.17
CA SER A 165 -25.74 -14.00 -15.78
C SER A 165 -24.62 -13.93 -16.83
N TRP A 166 -24.64 -12.89 -17.66
CA TRP A 166 -23.51 -12.55 -18.54
C TRP A 166 -22.41 -11.85 -17.74
N VAL A 167 -21.22 -12.43 -17.74
CA VAL A 167 -20.06 -11.91 -17.02
C VAL A 167 -19.01 -11.43 -18.03
N GLN A 168 -18.59 -10.17 -17.87
CA GLN A 168 -17.44 -9.61 -18.59
C GLN A 168 -16.15 -10.15 -17.97
N LEU A 169 -15.23 -10.70 -18.78
CA LEU A 169 -13.99 -11.30 -18.28
C LEU A 169 -13.12 -10.28 -17.54
N ASP A 170 -13.01 -9.05 -18.06
CA ASP A 170 -12.30 -7.95 -17.41
C ASP A 170 -12.81 -7.65 -15.99
N GLY A 171 -14.14 -7.73 -15.81
CA GLY A 171 -14.81 -7.54 -14.52
C GLY A 171 -14.47 -8.65 -13.55
N LEU A 172 -14.52 -9.91 -14.02
CA LEU A 172 -14.14 -11.09 -13.24
C LEU A 172 -12.67 -11.01 -12.79
N GLU A 173 -11.74 -10.74 -13.71
CA GLU A 173 -10.33 -10.61 -13.40
C GLU A 173 -10.05 -9.48 -12.39
N LYS A 174 -10.75 -8.35 -12.52
CA LYS A 174 -10.64 -7.25 -11.57
C LYS A 174 -11.09 -7.67 -10.17
N THR A 175 -12.19 -8.42 -10.06
CA THR A 175 -12.66 -8.98 -8.78
C THR A 175 -11.62 -9.94 -8.20
N ILE A 176 -11.05 -10.83 -9.00
CA ILE A 176 -9.98 -11.75 -8.58
C ILE A 176 -8.75 -10.96 -8.09
N ARG A 177 -8.31 -9.91 -8.82
CA ARG A 177 -7.20 -9.04 -8.41
C ARG A 177 -7.48 -8.36 -7.06
N LEU A 178 -8.70 -7.88 -6.83
CA LEU A 178 -9.11 -7.31 -5.55
C LEU A 178 -9.06 -8.36 -4.41
N MET A 179 -9.53 -9.59 -4.68
CA MET A 179 -9.47 -10.70 -3.73
C MET A 179 -8.04 -11.07 -3.36
N VAL A 180 -7.12 -11.15 -4.32
CA VAL A 180 -5.68 -11.35 -4.05
C VAL A 180 -5.15 -10.23 -3.15
N GLY A 181 -5.58 -8.97 -3.40
CA GLY A 181 -5.25 -7.81 -2.58
C GLY A 181 -5.69 -7.91 -1.11
N THR A 182 -6.71 -8.71 -0.79
CA THR A 182 -7.15 -8.93 0.61
C THR A 182 -6.11 -9.69 1.44
N ARG A 183 -5.21 -10.42 0.76
CA ARG A 183 -4.20 -11.31 1.33
C ARG A 183 -4.76 -12.46 2.18
N PHE A 184 -6.06 -12.78 2.05
CA PHE A 184 -6.62 -14.01 2.63
C PHE A 184 -6.21 -15.27 1.86
N PHE A 185 -5.83 -15.11 0.60
CA PHE A 185 -5.47 -16.18 -0.31
C PHE A 185 -4.06 -15.96 -0.82
N GLN A 186 -3.27 -17.04 -0.90
CA GLN A 186 -1.95 -17.06 -1.51
C GLN A 186 -2.06 -17.07 -3.04
N LYS A 187 -3.07 -17.79 -3.56
CA LYS A 187 -3.33 -17.95 -5.00
C LYS A 187 -4.83 -18.04 -5.23
N ILE A 188 -5.29 -17.43 -6.31
CA ILE A 188 -6.66 -17.54 -6.83
C ILE A 188 -6.52 -17.76 -8.34
N ASP A 189 -7.03 -18.89 -8.82
CA ASP A 189 -7.19 -19.20 -10.23
C ASP A 189 -8.67 -19.32 -10.56
N TYR A 190 -9.04 -19.18 -11.83
CA TYR A 190 -10.37 -19.51 -12.31
C TYR A 190 -10.32 -20.35 -13.58
N GLU A 191 -11.34 -21.18 -13.75
CA GLU A 191 -11.56 -21.98 -14.96
C GLU A 191 -13.01 -21.81 -15.40
N LEU A 192 -13.21 -21.77 -16.73
CA LEU A 192 -14.52 -21.77 -17.35
C LEU A 192 -14.76 -23.18 -17.88
N GLU A 193 -15.59 -23.96 -17.18
CA GLU A 193 -15.96 -25.31 -17.59
C GLU A 193 -17.17 -25.22 -18.53
N PRO A 194 -17.03 -25.53 -19.83
CA PRO A 194 -18.12 -25.37 -20.79
C PRO A 194 -19.31 -26.29 -20.43
N THR A 195 -20.51 -25.73 -20.45
CA THR A 195 -21.77 -26.47 -20.23
C THR A 195 -22.57 -26.68 -21.52
N GLY A 196 -22.09 -26.15 -22.65
CA GLY A 196 -22.79 -26.13 -23.94
C GLY A 196 -23.29 -24.73 -24.32
N ASP A 197 -23.58 -24.52 -25.60
CA ASP A 197 -24.19 -23.29 -26.16
C ASP A 197 -23.47 -21.98 -25.80
N GLY A 198 -22.13 -22.01 -25.69
CA GLY A 198 -21.31 -20.85 -25.33
C GLY A 198 -21.42 -20.44 -23.86
N GLN A 199 -21.95 -21.31 -23.00
CA GLN A 199 -22.09 -21.10 -21.56
C GLN A 199 -21.06 -21.91 -20.78
N ALA A 200 -20.80 -21.51 -19.52
CA ALA A 200 -19.88 -22.23 -18.65
C ALA A 200 -20.29 -22.21 -17.18
N ASN A 201 -19.77 -23.17 -16.41
CA ASN A 201 -19.62 -23.03 -14.96
C ASN A 201 -18.30 -22.30 -14.67
N LEU A 202 -18.34 -21.33 -13.73
CA LEU A 202 -17.17 -20.63 -13.25
C LEU A 202 -16.58 -21.35 -12.05
N ILE A 203 -15.43 -21.99 -12.21
CA ILE A 203 -14.73 -22.68 -11.12
C ILE A 203 -13.63 -21.77 -10.57
N ILE A 204 -13.80 -21.26 -9.35
CA ILE A 204 -12.77 -20.49 -8.64
C ILE A 204 -11.96 -21.43 -7.73
N LYS A 205 -10.67 -21.56 -8.01
CA LYS A 205 -9.74 -22.37 -7.23
C LYS A 205 -8.92 -21.45 -6.34
N VAL A 206 -9.05 -21.60 -5.02
CA VAL A 206 -8.31 -20.76 -4.06
C VAL A 206 -7.36 -21.58 -3.21
N LYS A 207 -6.22 -20.98 -2.88
CA LYS A 207 -5.30 -21.49 -1.86
C LYS A 207 -5.25 -20.50 -0.71
N ASP A 208 -5.69 -20.92 0.47
CA ASP A 208 -5.66 -20.09 1.68
C ASP A 208 -4.23 -19.61 1.97
N ALA A 209 -4.10 -18.36 2.42
CA ALA A 209 -2.82 -17.80 2.85
C ALA A 209 -2.37 -18.32 4.23
N ASP A 210 -1.09 -18.09 4.51
CA ASP A 210 -0.50 -18.28 5.83
C ASP A 210 -1.15 -17.35 6.87
N PRO A 211 -1.11 -17.71 8.17
CA PRO A 211 -1.83 -16.99 9.22
C PRO A 211 -1.44 -15.52 9.39
N GLY A 212 -0.25 -15.11 8.95
CA GLY A 212 0.24 -13.75 9.12
C GLY A 212 1.75 -13.64 9.15
N TYR A 213 2.22 -12.47 9.57
CA TYR A 213 3.64 -12.20 9.81
C TYR A 213 3.79 -11.23 10.97
N VAL A 214 4.99 -11.22 11.56
CA VAL A 214 5.44 -10.24 12.55
C VAL A 214 6.67 -9.55 11.98
N SER A 215 6.71 -8.23 12.13
CA SER A 215 7.82 -7.37 11.70
C SER A 215 8.37 -6.62 12.90
N ALA A 216 9.68 -6.38 12.91
CA ALA A 216 10.35 -5.55 13.91
C ALA A 216 11.11 -4.43 13.21
N GLY A 217 11.19 -3.28 13.86
CA GLY A 217 11.93 -2.12 13.38
C GLY A 217 12.48 -1.31 14.54
N VAL A 218 13.45 -0.46 14.25
CA VAL A 218 13.92 0.58 15.17
C VAL A 218 13.60 1.92 14.56
N HIS A 219 13.22 2.87 15.40
CA HIS A 219 12.90 4.21 15.01
C HIS A 219 13.59 5.21 15.93
N TYR A 220 14.05 6.33 15.37
CA TYR A 220 14.45 7.49 16.16
C TYR A 220 14.07 8.77 15.43
N ASP A 221 13.45 9.68 16.16
CA ASP A 221 13.31 11.07 15.73
C ASP A 221 13.41 12.05 16.91
N ASN A 222 13.62 13.33 16.62
CA ASN A 222 13.75 14.35 17.66
C ASN A 222 12.48 14.53 18.52
N ASN A 223 11.30 14.20 18.01
CA ASN A 223 10.03 14.45 18.69
C ASN A 223 9.60 13.28 19.58
N TYR A 224 9.66 12.04 19.09
CA TYR A 224 9.23 10.85 19.84
C TYR A 224 10.38 10.02 20.40
N HIS A 225 11.62 10.38 20.07
CA HIS A 225 12.85 9.71 20.51
C HIS A 225 12.96 8.26 20.03
N GLY A 226 13.95 7.54 20.58
CA GLY A 226 14.23 6.15 20.19
C GLY A 226 13.12 5.19 20.60
N SER A 227 12.72 4.31 19.69
CA SER A 227 11.76 3.24 19.95
C SER A 227 12.05 1.96 19.15
N ILE A 228 11.64 0.83 19.73
CA ILE A 228 11.52 -0.46 19.06
C ILE A 228 10.07 -0.61 18.65
N LEU A 229 9.87 -0.92 17.37
CA LEU A 229 8.56 -1.10 16.77
C LEU A 229 8.35 -2.60 16.50
N LEU A 230 7.23 -3.14 16.94
CA LEU A 230 6.80 -4.51 16.65
C LEU A 230 5.41 -4.44 15.99
N ASN A 231 5.31 -4.88 14.74
CA ASN A 231 4.06 -4.94 13.99
C ASN A 231 3.65 -6.40 13.77
N GLY A 232 2.37 -6.71 13.91
CA GLY A 232 1.80 -8.02 13.63
C GLY A 232 0.59 -7.88 12.71
N THR A 233 0.55 -8.66 11.64
CA THR A 233 -0.61 -8.74 10.75
C THR A 233 -1.05 -10.17 10.61
N PHE A 234 -2.20 -10.50 11.21
CA PHE A 234 -2.76 -11.84 11.24
C PHE A 234 -4.10 -11.90 10.53
N ARG A 235 -4.37 -13.04 9.87
CA ARG A 235 -5.59 -13.28 9.09
C ARG A 235 -6.15 -14.64 9.42
N ASN A 236 -7.46 -14.70 9.68
CA ASN A 236 -8.17 -15.91 10.05
C ASN A 236 -7.61 -16.66 11.28
N VAL A 237 -6.92 -15.95 12.18
CA VAL A 237 -6.36 -16.52 13.42
C VAL A 237 -7.40 -16.51 14.54
N LEU A 238 -8.08 -15.38 14.72
CA LEU A 238 -9.18 -15.22 15.68
C LEU A 238 -10.51 -15.28 14.93
N GLY A 239 -10.90 -16.47 14.47
CA GLY A 239 -12.13 -16.69 13.68
C GLY A 239 -11.93 -16.56 12.16
N LYS A 240 -12.98 -16.79 11.38
CA LYS A 240 -12.94 -16.74 9.90
C LYS A 240 -13.34 -15.36 9.38
N ARG A 241 -12.71 -14.94 8.28
CA ARG A 241 -12.87 -13.60 7.65
C ARG A 241 -12.33 -12.46 8.51
N THR A 242 -11.33 -12.72 9.33
CA THR A 242 -10.85 -11.75 10.32
C THR A 242 -9.45 -11.29 9.99
N LYS A 243 -9.18 -9.99 10.21
CA LYS A 243 -7.85 -9.39 10.17
C LYS A 243 -7.57 -8.83 11.57
N LEU A 244 -6.42 -9.18 12.13
CA LEU A 244 -5.91 -8.59 13.36
C LEU A 244 -4.59 -7.89 13.02
N LEU A 245 -4.57 -6.57 13.22
CA LEU A 245 -3.41 -5.71 13.02
C LEU A 245 -2.97 -5.21 14.39
N THR A 246 -1.70 -5.41 14.76
CA THR A 246 -1.18 -5.01 16.07
C THR A 246 0.10 -4.21 15.92
N ASP A 247 0.17 -3.03 16.53
CA ASP A 247 1.36 -2.19 16.58
C ASP A 247 1.75 -1.99 18.05
N LEU A 248 2.94 -2.45 18.42
CA LEU A 248 3.54 -2.24 19.73
C LEU A 248 4.80 -1.39 19.57
N VAL A 249 4.79 -0.23 20.20
CA VAL A 249 5.91 0.71 20.26
C VAL A 249 6.47 0.66 21.67
N LEU A 250 7.75 0.33 21.80
CA LEU A 250 8.48 0.26 23.06
C LEU A 250 9.55 1.36 23.05
N GLY A 251 9.48 2.30 24.00
CA GLY A 251 10.40 3.43 24.08
C GLY A 251 9.94 4.45 25.11
N SER A 252 10.40 5.69 24.99
CA SER A 252 10.02 6.79 25.88
C SER A 252 8.50 7.07 25.86
N ASN A 253 7.88 6.84 24.71
CA ASN A 253 6.45 6.96 24.47
C ASN A 253 5.93 5.56 24.05
N PRO A 254 5.50 4.70 24.97
CA PRO A 254 5.00 3.38 24.64
C PRO A 254 3.54 3.42 24.13
N ARG A 255 3.23 2.58 23.13
CA ARG A 255 1.87 2.42 22.58
C ARG A 255 1.58 0.99 22.21
N LEU A 256 0.36 0.57 22.45
CA LEU A 256 -0.23 -0.64 21.90
C LEU A 256 -1.48 -0.26 21.11
N ARG A 257 -1.51 -0.57 19.82
CA ARG A 257 -2.70 -0.49 18.99
C ARG A 257 -3.06 -1.88 18.50
N ALA A 258 -4.30 -2.31 18.70
CA ALA A 258 -4.81 -3.56 18.16
C ALA A 258 -6.11 -3.29 17.41
N LEU A 259 -6.15 -3.63 16.14
CA LEU A 259 -7.29 -3.46 15.24
C LEU A 259 -7.75 -4.83 14.76
N TYR A 260 -8.90 -5.25 15.26
CA TYR A 260 -9.60 -6.44 14.79
C TYR A 260 -10.71 -6.04 13.81
N MET A 261 -10.75 -6.67 12.65
CA MET A 261 -11.74 -6.39 11.61
C MET A 261 -12.34 -7.68 11.08
N LEU A 262 -13.67 -7.74 11.00
CA LEU A 262 -14.41 -8.73 10.25
C LEU A 262 -14.62 -8.20 8.82
N ASP A 263 -14.03 -8.88 7.85
CA ASP A 263 -14.08 -8.53 6.43
C ASP A 263 -15.28 -9.22 5.76
N ASN A 264 -16.22 -8.42 5.24
CA ASN A 264 -17.41 -8.90 4.55
C ASN A 264 -17.34 -8.65 3.02
N ALA A 265 -16.12 -8.56 2.47
CA ALA A 265 -15.85 -8.22 1.07
C ALA A 265 -16.46 -6.86 0.69
N ASN A 266 -17.39 -6.84 -0.28
CA ASN A 266 -18.01 -5.61 -0.78
C ASN A 266 -19.09 -5.04 0.17
N LYS A 267 -19.49 -5.79 1.20
CA LYS A 267 -20.47 -5.35 2.21
C LYS A 267 -19.75 -4.78 3.44
N PRO A 268 -20.38 -3.85 4.19
CA PRO A 268 -19.78 -3.31 5.40
C PRO A 268 -19.33 -4.41 6.39
N GLY A 269 -18.12 -4.26 6.88
CA GLY A 269 -17.53 -5.06 7.95
C GLY A 269 -17.74 -4.39 9.30
N PHE A 270 -17.34 -5.10 10.36
CA PHE A 270 -17.31 -4.58 11.72
C PHE A 270 -15.88 -4.65 12.24
N GLY A 271 -15.52 -3.75 13.14
CA GLY A 271 -14.21 -3.78 13.76
C GLY A 271 -14.22 -3.29 15.20
N VAL A 272 -13.21 -3.73 15.92
CA VAL A 272 -12.88 -3.28 17.27
C VAL A 272 -11.44 -2.79 17.25
N LYS A 273 -11.21 -1.62 17.83
CA LYS A 273 -9.88 -1.02 17.97
C LYS A 273 -9.59 -0.82 19.46
N VAL A 274 -8.44 -1.26 19.91
CA VAL A 274 -7.85 -0.91 21.21
C VAL A 274 -6.67 0.00 20.94
N ASP A 275 -6.58 1.13 21.62
CA ASP A 275 -5.52 2.13 21.47
C ASP A 275 -5.06 2.58 22.86
N LEU A 276 -3.91 2.07 23.28
CA LEU A 276 -3.31 2.35 24.58
C LEU A 276 -2.01 3.11 24.36
N TYR A 277 -1.80 4.22 25.05
CA TYR A 277 -0.51 4.91 24.99
C TYR A 277 -0.18 5.67 26.26
N SER A 278 1.11 5.85 26.49
CA SER A 278 1.65 6.88 27.38
C SER A 278 2.54 7.79 26.54
N PHE A 279 2.23 9.08 26.54
CA PHE A 279 2.93 10.07 25.74
C PHE A 279 3.39 11.21 26.64
N LYS A 280 4.67 11.57 26.55
CA LYS A 280 5.29 12.63 27.33
C LYS A 280 5.80 13.72 26.42
N PHE A 281 5.54 14.96 26.81
CA PHE A 281 6.10 16.14 26.16
C PHE A 281 6.45 17.19 27.20
N ASP A 282 7.40 18.03 26.83
CA ASP A 282 7.93 19.08 27.69
C ASP A 282 7.35 20.42 27.26
N ASP A 283 7.02 21.23 28.25
CA ASP A 283 6.58 22.61 28.07
C ASP A 283 7.74 23.56 28.32
N TYR A 284 7.88 24.55 27.45
CA TYR A 284 9.02 25.46 27.44
C TYR A 284 8.54 26.91 27.34
N ASP A 285 9.12 27.78 28.16
CA ASP A 285 9.16 29.21 27.88
C ASP A 285 10.51 29.52 27.24
N LYS A 286 10.46 29.82 25.93
CA LYS A 286 11.62 29.96 25.05
C LYS A 286 12.50 28.70 25.05
N ASP A 287 13.58 28.71 25.83
CA ASP A 287 14.55 27.63 25.94
C ASP A 287 14.66 27.08 27.37
N VAL A 288 13.83 27.58 28.30
CA VAL A 288 13.75 27.07 29.67
C VAL A 288 12.59 26.10 29.77
N LYS A 289 12.88 24.86 30.16
CA LYS A 289 11.87 23.86 30.44
C LYS A 289 11.10 24.25 31.70
N LEU A 290 9.80 24.51 31.56
CA LEU A 290 8.91 24.85 32.66
C LEU A 290 8.30 23.61 33.30
N ASN A 291 7.85 22.67 32.47
CA ASN A 291 7.11 21.50 32.94
C ASN A 291 7.31 20.28 32.03
N THR A 292 6.85 19.13 32.51
CA THR A 292 6.65 17.94 31.67
C THR A 292 5.22 17.48 31.86
N PHE A 293 4.52 17.31 30.75
CA PHE A 293 3.18 16.76 30.71
C PHE A 293 3.22 15.29 30.28
N THR A 294 2.34 14.49 30.86
CA THR A 294 2.14 13.09 30.49
C THR A 294 0.69 12.81 30.22
N PHE A 295 0.39 12.29 29.02
CA PHE A 295 -0.91 11.78 28.62
C PHE A 295 -0.91 10.26 28.74
N ASN A 296 -1.84 9.71 29.51
CA ASN A 296 -2.10 8.27 29.53
C ASN A 296 -3.50 8.03 28.97
N ASN A 297 -3.60 7.17 27.98
CA ASN A 297 -4.85 6.88 27.28
C ASN A 297 -5.11 5.39 27.21
N TYR A 298 -6.34 4.99 27.54
CA TYR A 298 -6.88 3.67 27.29
C TYR A 298 -8.19 3.79 26.50
N GLY A 299 -8.12 3.60 25.19
CA GLY A 299 -9.25 3.68 24.29
C GLY A 299 -9.70 2.33 23.78
N ILE A 300 -11.01 2.11 23.72
CA ILE A 300 -11.64 1.00 22.99
C ILE A 300 -12.73 1.55 22.08
N SER A 301 -12.72 1.16 20.81
CA SER A 301 -13.69 1.60 19.81
C SER A 301 -14.34 0.41 19.13
N ALA A 302 -15.64 0.51 18.84
CA ALA A 302 -16.37 -0.43 17.99
C ALA A 302 -16.99 0.33 16.81
N PHE A 303 -16.88 -0.20 15.60
CA PHE A 303 -17.30 0.52 14.40
C PHE A 303 -17.75 -0.40 13.26
N ALA A 304 -18.64 0.11 12.43
CA ALA A 304 -18.86 -0.38 11.09
C ALA A 304 -17.78 0.21 10.16
N ASN A 305 -17.28 -0.60 9.22
CA ASN A 305 -16.32 -0.17 8.22
C ASN A 305 -16.79 -0.56 6.82
N SER A 306 -16.42 0.23 5.82
CA SER A 306 -16.58 -0.13 4.41
C SER A 306 -15.34 0.30 3.66
N SER A 307 -14.91 -0.50 2.69
CA SER A 307 -13.75 -0.20 1.84
C SER A 307 -14.15 -0.31 0.38
N LEU A 308 -13.81 0.71 -0.40
CA LEU A 308 -14.09 0.75 -1.84
C LEU A 308 -12.78 0.70 -2.61
N LYS A 309 -12.66 -0.26 -3.54
CA LYS A 309 -11.49 -0.46 -4.43
C LYS A 309 -10.14 -0.50 -3.69
N ASN A 310 -10.12 -0.95 -2.44
CA ASN A 310 -8.94 -0.97 -1.55
C ASN A 310 -8.23 0.39 -1.35
N SER A 311 -8.85 1.51 -1.78
CA SER A 311 -8.22 2.84 -1.78
C SER A 311 -9.00 3.86 -0.95
N TYR A 312 -10.27 3.59 -0.69
CA TYR A 312 -11.15 4.46 0.10
C TYR A 312 -11.71 3.68 1.27
N SER A 313 -11.72 4.27 2.46
CA SER A 313 -12.25 3.66 3.67
C SER A 313 -13.23 4.59 4.37
N PHE A 314 -14.34 4.04 4.83
CA PHE A 314 -15.35 4.71 5.63
C PHE A 314 -15.49 3.98 6.96
N ARG A 315 -15.53 4.71 8.08
CA ARG A 315 -15.77 4.16 9.42
C ARG A 315 -16.77 5.02 10.16
N LEU A 316 -17.71 4.38 10.82
CA LEU A 316 -18.69 5.00 11.71
C LEU A 316 -18.74 4.16 12.98
N GLY A 317 -18.57 4.78 14.14
CA GLY A 317 -18.55 4.03 15.38
C GLY A 317 -18.56 4.85 16.64
N VAL A 318 -18.36 4.13 17.73
CA VAL A 318 -18.32 4.65 19.10
C VAL A 318 -16.99 4.29 19.73
N GLU A 319 -16.50 5.13 20.62
CA GLU A 319 -15.27 4.92 21.38
C GLU A 319 -15.49 5.29 22.84
N TYR A 320 -15.03 4.42 23.74
CA TYR A 320 -14.86 4.73 25.15
C TYR A 320 -13.39 5.01 25.41
N GLN A 321 -13.10 6.14 26.05
CA GLN A 321 -11.76 6.61 26.31
C GLN A 321 -11.58 6.85 27.81
N TYR A 322 -10.58 6.23 28.41
CA TYR A 322 -10.17 6.48 29.79
C TYR A 322 -8.81 7.17 29.79
N PHE A 323 -8.78 8.44 30.16
CA PHE A 323 -7.66 9.35 29.91
C PHE A 323 -7.22 10.08 31.18
N GLN A 324 -5.92 10.26 31.33
CA GLN A 324 -5.30 11.00 32.43
C GLN A 324 -4.26 11.98 31.90
N PHE A 325 -4.27 13.18 32.47
CA PHE A 325 -3.28 14.23 32.27
C PHE A 325 -2.46 14.40 33.55
N LYS A 326 -1.13 14.34 33.45
CA LYS A 326 -0.24 14.61 34.59
C LYS A 326 0.74 15.72 34.26
N GLN A 327 1.02 16.56 35.25
CA GLN A 327 2.10 17.53 35.26
C GLN A 327 3.14 17.15 36.33
N ASN A 328 4.42 17.40 36.05
CA ASN A 328 5.52 17.09 36.99
C ASN A 328 5.77 18.22 38.00
N VAL A 329 5.66 19.47 37.57
CA VAL A 329 5.72 20.66 38.43
C VAL A 329 4.33 21.28 38.41
N ILE A 330 3.75 21.55 39.58
CA ILE A 330 2.46 22.24 39.68
C ILE A 330 2.74 23.72 39.42
N VAL A 331 2.64 24.13 38.16
CA VAL A 331 2.76 25.54 37.74
C VAL A 331 1.37 26.21 37.78
N ASP A 332 0.33 25.44 37.50
CA ASP A 332 -1.07 25.85 37.62
C ASP A 332 -1.81 24.88 38.57
N THR A 333 -2.36 25.43 39.66
CA THR A 333 -3.12 24.67 40.66
C THR A 333 -4.49 24.25 40.13
N LEU A 334 -5.03 24.92 39.11
CA LEU A 334 -6.25 24.48 38.43
C LEU A 334 -6.04 23.10 37.79
N LEU A 335 -4.83 22.85 37.28
CA LEU A 335 -4.44 21.59 36.65
C LEU A 335 -4.23 20.42 37.64
N GLU A 336 -4.21 20.64 38.96
CA GLU A 336 -4.16 19.53 39.93
C GLU A 336 -5.38 18.62 39.85
N ASN A 337 -6.55 19.21 39.55
CA ASN A 337 -7.78 18.45 39.37
C ASN A 337 -7.62 17.42 38.24
N PHE A 338 -6.72 17.64 37.28
CA PHE A 338 -6.62 16.85 36.06
C PHE A 338 -5.86 15.53 36.22
N LYS A 339 -5.28 15.30 37.40
CA LYS A 339 -4.40 14.17 37.72
C LYS A 339 -5.12 12.83 37.73
N ASP A 340 -6.42 12.80 37.99
CA ASP A 340 -7.20 11.57 37.99
C ASP A 340 -7.60 11.15 36.58
N PHE A 341 -7.87 9.86 36.42
CA PHE A 341 -8.39 9.35 35.15
C PHE A 341 -9.86 9.71 34.98
N ASN A 342 -10.23 9.97 33.72
CA ASN A 342 -11.58 10.38 33.34
C ASN A 342 -12.03 9.64 32.11
N SER A 343 -13.34 9.43 32.05
CA SER A 343 -13.99 8.68 31.00
C SER A 343 -14.68 9.63 30.02
N TYR A 344 -14.53 9.32 28.74
CA TYR A 344 -15.18 10.03 27.65
C TYR A 344 -15.84 9.02 26.71
N GLY A 345 -17.04 9.34 26.26
CA GLY A 345 -17.74 8.65 25.19
C GLY A 345 -17.62 9.46 23.91
N ASN A 346 -17.20 8.82 22.83
CA ASN A 346 -16.95 9.48 21.56
C ASN A 346 -17.80 8.82 20.46
N LEU A 347 -18.53 9.61 19.68
CA LEU A 347 -19.11 9.18 18.41
C LEU A 347 -18.20 9.65 17.30
N PHE A 348 -17.82 8.80 16.35
CA PHE A 348 -16.92 9.20 15.29
C PHE A 348 -17.36 8.74 13.90
N LEU A 349 -17.08 9.59 12.92
CA LEU A 349 -17.15 9.31 11.51
C LEU A 349 -15.78 9.63 10.88
N GLN A 350 -15.25 8.70 10.11
CA GLN A 350 -13.97 8.84 9.43
C GLN A 350 -14.07 8.42 7.97
N PHE A 351 -13.46 9.23 7.11
CA PHE A 351 -13.21 8.91 5.72
C PHE A 351 -11.71 8.97 5.46
N GLY A 352 -11.20 8.03 4.68
CA GLY A 352 -9.80 7.98 4.27
C GLY A 352 -9.68 7.63 2.80
N SER A 353 -8.71 8.25 2.14
CA SER A 353 -8.27 7.90 0.79
C SER A 353 -6.74 7.78 0.77
N ASP A 354 -6.23 6.65 0.31
CA ASP A 354 -4.82 6.49 0.00
C ASP A 354 -4.67 5.86 -1.39
N THR A 355 -4.23 6.68 -2.33
CA THR A 355 -3.99 6.29 -3.73
C THR A 355 -2.52 6.48 -4.11
N ARG A 356 -1.65 6.67 -3.11
CA ARG A 356 -0.22 6.86 -3.33
C ARG A 356 0.40 5.60 -3.91
N ASP A 357 1.35 5.79 -4.82
CA ASP A 357 2.13 4.69 -5.39
C ASP A 357 3.13 4.08 -4.40
N LYS A 358 3.60 4.87 -3.42
CA LYS A 358 4.53 4.47 -2.37
C LYS A 358 4.19 5.14 -1.04
N ASN A 359 4.50 4.49 0.08
CA ASN A 359 4.28 5.08 1.40
C ASN A 359 5.27 6.23 1.70
N TYR A 360 6.56 5.99 1.41
CA TYR A 360 7.62 6.98 1.52
C TYR A 360 8.03 7.47 0.14
N TYR A 361 8.35 8.76 0.05
CA TYR A 361 8.70 9.44 -1.20
C TYR A 361 7.74 9.14 -2.38
N PRO A 362 6.40 9.25 -2.18
CA PRO A 362 5.42 9.01 -3.24
C PRO A 362 5.69 9.89 -4.46
N THR A 363 5.42 9.37 -5.65
CA THR A 363 5.58 10.10 -6.91
C THR A 363 4.25 10.54 -7.51
N LYS A 364 3.16 9.84 -7.18
CA LYS A 364 1.81 10.17 -7.63
C LYS A 364 0.75 9.76 -6.61
N GLY A 365 -0.42 10.38 -6.72
CA GLY A 365 -1.60 10.01 -5.93
C GLY A 365 -1.83 10.87 -4.70
N VAL A 366 -2.93 10.61 -4.03
CA VAL A 366 -3.49 11.42 -2.95
C VAL A 366 -3.49 10.63 -1.65
N LEU A 367 -3.18 11.32 -0.55
CA LEU A 367 -3.49 10.91 0.81
C LEU A 367 -4.47 11.92 1.40
N ALA A 368 -5.69 11.49 1.69
CA ALA A 368 -6.71 12.34 2.29
C ALA A 368 -7.36 11.65 3.50
N ARG A 369 -7.70 12.45 4.50
CA ARG A 369 -8.43 12.01 5.68
C ARG A 369 -9.43 13.07 6.09
N PHE A 370 -10.64 12.65 6.41
CA PHE A 370 -11.64 13.46 7.08
C PHE A 370 -12.07 12.74 8.36
N SER A 371 -12.18 13.48 9.45
CA SER A 371 -12.59 12.95 10.75
C SER A 371 -13.55 13.93 11.41
N LEU A 372 -14.66 13.39 11.91
CA LEU A 372 -15.60 14.06 12.80
C LEU A 372 -15.68 13.21 14.07
N LYS A 373 -15.43 13.81 15.24
CA LYS A 373 -15.54 13.17 16.55
C LYS A 373 -16.38 14.05 17.47
N TYR A 374 -17.52 13.54 17.92
CA TYR A 374 -18.35 14.17 18.95
C TYR A 374 -18.02 13.55 20.31
N ILE A 375 -17.64 14.39 21.26
CA ILE A 375 -17.02 14.02 22.53
C ILE A 375 -18.00 14.32 23.66
N ILE A 376 -18.16 13.36 24.55
CA ILE A 376 -19.08 13.41 25.69
C ILE A 376 -18.29 13.06 26.95
N PRO A 377 -18.04 14.00 27.86
CA PRO A 377 -17.51 13.70 29.19
C PRO A 377 -18.48 12.78 29.95
N LEU A 378 -17.99 11.67 30.52
CA LEU A 378 -18.81 10.69 31.23
C LEU A 378 -18.55 10.64 32.73
N SER A 379 -17.39 11.09 33.20
CA SER A 379 -17.05 11.06 34.63
C SER A 379 -17.71 12.21 35.38
N ASP A 380 -18.34 11.91 36.52
CA ASP A 380 -19.05 12.90 37.38
C ASP A 380 -18.10 13.76 38.24
N ASN A 381 -16.82 13.87 37.85
CA ASN A 381 -15.82 14.64 38.58
C ASN A 381 -15.63 16.04 37.95
N TRP A 382 -14.48 16.65 38.17
CA TRP A 382 -14.10 17.94 37.59
C TRP A 382 -14.28 18.01 36.07
N THR A 383 -14.30 16.87 35.35
CA THR A 383 -14.47 16.89 33.88
C THR A 383 -15.83 17.41 33.43
N GLN A 384 -16.93 17.14 34.13
CA GLN A 384 -18.24 17.73 33.81
C GLN A 384 -18.34 19.20 34.22
N VAL A 385 -17.49 19.65 35.15
CA VAL A 385 -17.42 21.06 35.57
C VAL A 385 -16.60 21.90 34.59
N LEU A 386 -15.46 21.36 34.13
CA LEU A 386 -14.50 22.08 33.30
C LEU A 386 -14.68 21.87 31.80
N PHE A 387 -15.38 20.81 31.38
CA PHE A 387 -15.54 20.49 29.96
C PHE A 387 -17.00 20.28 29.57
N SER A 388 -17.32 20.74 28.38
CA SER A 388 -18.62 20.51 27.74
C SER A 388 -18.49 19.54 26.57
N ASN A 389 -19.62 19.05 26.07
CA ASN A 389 -19.63 18.30 24.83
C ASN A 389 -19.02 19.13 23.70
N ALA A 390 -18.21 18.49 22.86
CA ALA A 390 -17.53 19.17 21.77
C ALA A 390 -17.49 18.31 20.51
N ALA A 391 -17.46 18.95 19.34
CA ALA A 391 -17.23 18.28 18.07
C ALA A 391 -15.87 18.70 17.51
N VAL A 392 -14.94 17.74 17.40
CA VAL A 392 -13.66 17.93 16.71
C VAL A 392 -13.81 17.48 15.26
N ILE A 393 -13.54 18.39 14.34
CA ILE A 393 -13.63 18.15 12.90
C ILE A 393 -12.27 18.48 12.29
N TYR A 394 -11.72 17.57 11.48
CA TYR A 394 -10.56 17.92 10.67
C TYR A 394 -10.56 17.22 9.30
N GLY A 395 -9.91 17.89 8.36
CA GLY A 395 -9.61 17.40 7.02
C GLY A 395 -8.13 17.56 6.72
N ARG A 396 -7.52 16.53 6.17
CA ARG A 396 -6.17 16.53 5.60
C ARG A 396 -6.24 16.11 4.15
N TYR A 397 -5.54 16.82 3.28
CA TYR A 397 -5.40 16.48 1.87
C TYR A 397 -3.96 16.76 1.44
N ASP A 398 -3.24 15.71 1.04
CA ASP A 398 -1.90 15.77 0.47
C ASP A 398 -1.92 15.16 -0.94
N HIS A 399 -1.46 15.89 -1.95
CA HIS A 399 -1.42 15.42 -3.33
C HIS A 399 0.02 15.33 -3.81
N ASN A 400 0.39 14.25 -4.46
CA ASN A 400 1.71 14.06 -5.07
C ASN A 400 1.54 14.09 -6.59
N ILE A 401 2.15 15.10 -7.23
CA ILE A 401 2.02 15.37 -8.66
C ILE A 401 3.39 15.20 -9.31
N LYS A 402 3.52 14.18 -10.16
CA LYS A 402 4.74 13.91 -10.90
C LYS A 402 4.95 14.95 -12.00
N LEU A 403 5.91 15.86 -11.81
CA LEU A 403 6.28 16.85 -12.83
C LEU A 403 7.29 16.30 -13.84
N SER A 404 8.19 15.41 -13.40
CA SER A 404 9.17 14.74 -14.26
C SER A 404 9.57 13.38 -13.68
N LYS A 405 10.53 12.69 -14.31
CA LYS A 405 11.07 11.42 -13.77
C LYS A 405 11.70 11.58 -12.37
N ARG A 406 12.18 12.78 -12.03
CA ARG A 406 12.92 13.07 -10.79
C ARG A 406 12.29 14.14 -9.92
N LEU A 407 11.24 14.82 -10.39
CA LEU A 407 10.64 15.97 -9.71
C LEU A 407 9.16 15.73 -9.41
N VAL A 408 8.76 15.92 -8.15
CA VAL A 408 7.40 15.72 -7.66
C VAL A 408 6.98 16.95 -6.85
N LEU A 409 5.88 17.59 -7.24
CA LEU A 409 5.25 18.66 -6.48
C LEU A 409 4.28 18.05 -5.47
N ARG A 410 4.33 18.54 -4.22
CA ARG A 410 3.55 17.99 -3.11
C ARG A 410 2.83 19.10 -2.35
N PRO A 411 1.73 19.67 -2.89
CA PRO A 411 0.87 20.56 -2.14
C PRO A 411 0.07 19.78 -1.08
N GLY A 412 -0.23 20.44 0.03
CA GLY A 412 -1.06 19.86 1.08
C GLY A 412 -1.83 20.92 1.86
N VAL A 413 -2.97 20.51 2.42
CA VAL A 413 -3.81 21.35 3.28
C VAL A 413 -4.27 20.55 4.48
N PHE A 414 -4.26 21.18 5.65
CA PHE A 414 -4.91 20.71 6.86
C PHE A 414 -5.86 21.78 7.38
N LEU A 415 -7.11 21.40 7.64
CA LEU A 415 -8.11 22.25 8.27
C LEU A 415 -8.67 21.51 9.49
N GLY A 416 -8.71 22.17 10.63
CA GLY A 416 -9.19 21.64 11.90
C GLY A 416 -10.06 22.67 12.62
N THR A 417 -11.16 22.23 13.22
CA THR A 417 -11.99 23.09 14.06
C THR A 417 -12.60 22.26 15.18
N THR A 418 -12.67 22.85 16.37
CA THR A 418 -13.38 22.26 17.51
C THR A 418 -14.55 23.14 17.89
N LEU A 419 -15.76 22.62 17.74
CA LEU A 419 -16.99 23.28 18.12
C LEU A 419 -17.29 22.92 19.57
N LYS A 420 -17.12 23.89 20.48
CA LYS A 420 -17.44 23.78 21.91
C LYS A 420 -18.83 24.36 22.19
N GLN A 421 -19.55 23.86 23.20
CA GLN A 421 -20.83 24.45 23.60
C GLN A 421 -20.64 25.66 24.51
N SER A 422 -20.07 25.44 25.69
CA SER A 422 -19.91 26.48 26.72
C SER A 422 -18.48 26.51 27.24
N GLN A 423 -18.02 25.38 27.76
CA GLN A 423 -16.66 25.21 28.25
C GLN A 423 -15.76 24.62 27.17
N SER A 424 -14.46 24.94 27.24
CA SER A 424 -13.44 24.35 26.37
C SER A 424 -13.44 22.81 26.44
N PRO A 425 -13.03 22.12 25.38
CA PRO A 425 -12.88 20.68 25.42
C PRO A 425 -11.66 20.28 26.27
N PRO A 426 -11.49 18.97 26.55
CA PRO A 426 -10.25 18.46 27.14
C PRO A 426 -9.02 18.70 26.26
N ILE A 427 -7.86 18.99 26.87
CA ILE A 427 -6.62 19.38 26.16
C ILE A 427 -6.13 18.32 25.15
N GLN A 428 -6.38 17.04 25.39
CA GLN A 428 -6.03 15.97 24.45
C GLN A 428 -6.79 16.04 23.11
N ASN A 429 -7.82 16.89 23.03
CA ASN A 429 -8.60 17.12 21.83
C ASN A 429 -8.21 18.41 21.10
N TYR A 430 -7.23 19.16 21.60
CA TYR A 430 -6.75 20.37 20.95
C TYR A 430 -5.87 19.98 19.77
N PHE A 431 -5.78 20.87 18.78
CA PHE A 431 -4.79 20.74 17.73
C PHE A 431 -3.45 21.21 18.26
N ALA A 432 -2.52 20.27 18.39
CA ALA A 432 -1.14 20.52 18.79
C ALA A 432 -0.27 20.61 17.54
N VAL A 433 0.18 21.81 17.21
CA VAL A 433 0.91 22.13 15.97
C VAL A 433 2.41 22.23 16.25
N GLY A 434 3.21 21.56 15.41
CA GLY A 434 4.67 21.67 15.39
C GLY A 434 5.40 20.35 15.19
N GLY A 435 6.71 20.45 14.93
CA GLY A 435 7.55 19.32 14.57
C GLY A 435 7.33 18.85 13.12
N LEU A 436 8.06 17.81 12.70
CA LEU A 436 8.07 17.35 11.30
C LEU A 436 7.61 15.91 11.07
N ASN A 437 7.23 15.22 12.13
CA ASN A 437 6.83 13.84 12.01
C ASN A 437 5.41 13.72 11.41
N PRO A 438 5.25 13.11 10.22
CA PRO A 438 3.94 12.98 9.59
C PRO A 438 3.11 11.81 10.13
N GLN A 439 3.73 10.86 10.84
CA GLN A 439 3.07 9.73 11.49
C GLN A 439 2.56 10.17 12.87
N HIS A 440 1.37 10.77 12.86
CA HIS A 440 0.72 11.31 14.05
C HIS A 440 0.44 10.23 15.08
N TYR A 441 1.15 10.28 16.21
CA TYR A 441 0.98 9.36 17.32
C TYR A 441 -0.38 9.54 17.99
N ILE A 442 -0.84 10.79 18.05
CA ILE A 442 -2.15 11.25 18.50
C ILE A 442 -2.79 12.01 17.33
N ASP A 443 -4.06 11.70 16.99
CA ASP A 443 -4.69 12.14 15.73
C ASP A 443 -4.74 13.66 15.54
N ASN A 444 -4.81 14.44 16.61
CA ASN A 444 -4.90 15.91 16.56
C ASN A 444 -3.52 16.60 16.66
N HIS A 445 -2.42 15.84 16.66
CA HIS A 445 -1.09 16.42 16.47
C HIS A 445 -0.89 16.71 14.98
N VAL A 446 -0.40 17.90 14.65
CA VAL A 446 -0.26 18.35 13.27
C VAL A 446 1.16 18.87 13.06
N ASP A 447 1.86 18.29 12.11
CA ASP A 447 3.24 18.67 11.82
C ASP A 447 3.29 20.03 11.09
N PHE A 448 4.24 20.88 11.47
CA PHE A 448 4.44 22.21 10.90
C PHE A 448 5.93 22.53 10.86
N THR A 449 6.43 22.84 9.66
CA THR A 449 7.84 23.12 9.40
C THR A 449 8.29 24.34 10.19
N GLY A 450 9.40 24.24 10.91
CA GLY A 450 10.00 25.38 11.61
C GLY A 450 9.30 25.77 12.92
N VAL A 451 8.33 25.00 13.41
CA VAL A 451 7.70 25.17 14.72
C VAL A 451 8.12 24.02 15.62
N LYS A 452 8.50 24.30 16.88
CA LYS A 452 8.96 23.26 17.83
C LYS A 452 7.82 22.27 18.08
N PHE A 453 8.17 21.02 18.40
CA PHE A 453 7.19 19.95 18.57
C PHE A 453 6.16 20.28 19.66
N ILE A 454 4.86 20.26 19.30
CA ILE A 454 3.73 20.56 20.20
C ILE A 454 3.87 21.95 20.88
N GLN A 455 4.40 22.93 20.16
CA GLN A 455 4.60 24.28 20.70
C GLN A 455 3.33 25.12 20.68
N SER A 456 2.44 24.91 19.70
CA SER A 456 1.22 25.70 19.54
C SER A 456 0.00 24.81 19.77
N PHE A 457 -0.88 25.20 20.69
CA PHE A 457 -2.16 24.56 20.95
C PHE A 457 -3.30 25.48 20.52
N GLY A 458 -4.30 24.92 19.84
CA GLY A 458 -5.46 25.67 19.37
C GLY A 458 -6.68 24.78 19.17
N LEU A 459 -7.83 25.44 19.02
CA LEU A 459 -9.11 24.78 18.69
C LEU A 459 -9.41 24.88 17.19
N HIS A 460 -8.85 25.88 16.52
CA HIS A 460 -9.07 26.17 15.10
C HIS A 460 -7.74 26.28 14.37
N THR A 461 -7.53 25.42 13.39
CA THR A 461 -6.26 25.29 12.67
C THR A 461 -6.50 25.34 11.16
N ALA A 462 -5.70 26.13 10.45
CA ALA A 462 -5.67 26.10 9.00
C ALA A 462 -4.22 26.18 8.52
N ILE A 463 -3.75 25.17 7.79
CA ILE A 463 -2.37 25.07 7.34
C ILE A 463 -2.37 24.70 5.85
N ALA A 464 -1.67 25.50 5.05
CA ALA A 464 -1.34 25.22 3.67
C ALA A 464 0.16 24.91 3.55
N ARG A 465 0.49 23.95 2.70
CA ARG A 465 1.83 23.35 2.63
C ARG A 465 2.24 23.18 1.17
N LEU A 466 3.51 23.39 0.89
CA LEU A 466 4.10 23.10 -0.40
C LEU A 466 5.47 22.49 -0.23
N LYS A 467 5.67 21.31 -0.81
CA LYS A 467 6.98 20.63 -0.86
C LYS A 467 7.34 20.33 -2.31
N LEU A 468 8.62 20.45 -2.65
CA LEU A 468 9.13 20.07 -3.96
C LEU A 468 10.18 18.97 -3.76
N GLN A 469 9.83 17.73 -4.12
CA GLN A 469 10.70 16.58 -3.93
C GLN A 469 11.51 16.34 -5.20
N TYR A 470 12.84 16.44 -5.09
CA TYR A 470 13.80 16.19 -6.16
C TYR A 470 14.66 14.96 -5.85
N ASN A 471 14.53 13.90 -6.64
CA ASN A 471 15.42 12.74 -6.61
C ASN A 471 16.66 13.04 -7.43
N PHE A 472 17.78 13.34 -6.75
CA PHE A 472 19.02 13.73 -7.42
C PHE A 472 19.93 12.52 -7.72
N PHE A 473 19.84 11.45 -6.93
CA PHE A 473 20.63 10.23 -7.11
C PHE A 473 20.00 9.01 -6.44
N LYS A 474 19.69 7.96 -7.22
CA LYS A 474 19.14 6.67 -6.74
C LYS A 474 17.96 6.85 -5.77
N GLU A 475 18.19 6.61 -4.49
CA GLU A 475 17.21 6.68 -3.39
C GLU A 475 17.44 7.91 -2.49
N MET A 476 18.12 8.94 -3.01
CA MET A 476 18.41 10.18 -2.30
C MET A 476 17.61 11.36 -2.85
N TYR A 477 17.13 12.21 -1.94
CA TYR A 477 16.15 13.26 -2.20
C TYR A 477 16.55 14.57 -1.54
N PHE A 478 16.31 15.68 -2.24
CA PHE A 478 16.20 17.02 -1.64
C PHE A 478 14.75 17.46 -1.66
N ILE A 479 14.26 17.99 -0.53
CA ILE A 479 12.87 18.42 -0.38
C ILE A 479 12.82 19.78 0.33
N PRO A 480 12.98 20.89 -0.42
CA PRO A 480 12.54 22.19 0.07
C PRO A 480 11.04 22.16 0.38
N ARG A 481 10.66 22.83 1.47
CA ARG A 481 9.30 22.87 2.00
C ARG A 481 8.99 24.23 2.59
N ILE A 482 7.72 24.62 2.49
CA ILE A 482 7.14 25.78 3.14
C ILE A 482 5.75 25.41 3.67
N ASP A 483 5.48 25.83 4.89
CA ASP A 483 4.18 25.74 5.54
C ASP A 483 3.75 27.16 5.94
N ALA A 484 2.47 27.48 5.73
CA ALA A 484 1.86 28.71 6.19
C ALA A 484 0.51 28.39 6.83
N GLY A 485 0.22 28.94 8.01
CA GLY A 485 -1.02 28.62 8.69
C GLY A 485 -1.21 29.34 10.02
N VAL A 486 -2.31 29.03 10.67
CA VAL A 486 -2.75 29.59 11.95
C VAL A 486 -3.23 28.47 12.86
N ASN A 487 -3.15 28.65 14.16
CA ASN A 487 -3.64 27.70 15.16
C ASN A 487 -4.08 28.44 16.42
N GLU A 488 -5.37 28.76 16.49
CA GLU A 488 -5.91 29.70 17.46
C GLU A 488 -6.98 29.08 18.35
N MET A 489 -7.17 29.69 19.51
CA MET A 489 -8.20 29.29 20.49
C MET A 489 -9.59 29.76 20.09
N GLU A 490 -9.69 30.94 19.49
CA GLU A 490 -10.95 31.54 19.04
C GLU A 490 -11.02 31.60 17.51
N PHE A 491 -12.21 31.41 16.94
CA PHE A 491 -12.38 31.23 15.50
C PHE A 491 -12.09 32.51 14.71
N GLU A 492 -12.40 33.67 15.27
CA GLU A 492 -12.19 34.98 14.65
C GLU A 492 -10.70 35.30 14.47
N GLU A 493 -9.84 34.75 15.34
CA GLU A 493 -8.38 34.96 15.31
C GLU A 493 -7.72 34.25 14.14
N VAL A 494 -8.35 33.20 13.58
CA VAL A 494 -7.89 32.48 12.38
C VAL A 494 -7.75 33.41 11.17
N PHE A 495 -8.55 34.48 11.10
CA PHE A 495 -8.53 35.44 9.99
C PHE A 495 -7.60 36.64 10.22
N GLN A 496 -6.96 36.72 11.38
CA GLN A 496 -6.05 37.82 11.70
C GLN A 496 -4.67 37.56 11.10
N LEU A 497 -4.24 38.46 10.21
CA LEU A 497 -2.96 38.32 9.49
C LEU A 497 -1.74 38.27 10.41
N ASN A 498 -1.82 38.91 11.59
CA ASN A 498 -0.72 38.94 12.57
C ASN A 498 -0.47 37.57 13.22
N ASN A 499 -1.44 36.66 13.17
CA ASN A 499 -1.35 35.33 13.77
C ASN A 499 -0.79 34.28 12.81
N ILE A 500 -0.49 34.67 11.57
CA ILE A 500 0.02 33.73 10.55
C ILE A 500 1.44 33.28 10.92
N MET A 501 1.59 31.97 11.11
CA MET A 501 2.86 31.28 11.16
C MET A 501 3.31 30.94 9.75
N VAL A 502 4.57 31.20 9.43
CA VAL A 502 5.23 30.81 8.19
C VAL A 502 6.54 30.14 8.54
N GLY A 503 6.68 28.90 8.10
CA GLY A 503 7.88 28.11 8.32
C GLY A 503 8.40 27.49 7.05
N TYR A 504 9.71 27.36 6.96
CA TYR A 504 10.39 26.90 5.76
C TYR A 504 11.57 26.01 6.14
N GLY A 505 11.97 25.13 5.22
CA GLY A 505 13.08 24.22 5.48
C GLY A 505 13.50 23.42 4.27
N LEU A 506 14.61 22.70 4.44
CA LEU A 506 15.19 21.81 3.44
C LEU A 506 15.48 20.46 4.07
N THR A 507 14.85 19.42 3.54
CA THR A 507 15.15 18.03 3.91
C THR A 507 16.14 17.42 2.92
N TYR A 508 17.19 16.81 3.43
CA TYR A 508 17.97 15.78 2.75
C TYR A 508 17.48 14.41 3.22
N GLY A 509 17.07 13.55 2.29
CA GLY A 509 16.47 12.25 2.60
C GLY A 509 17.15 11.10 1.84
N TYR A 510 17.34 9.97 2.51
CA TYR A 510 17.78 8.72 1.92
C TYR A 510 16.77 7.61 2.25
N ASN A 511 16.20 6.99 1.23
CA ASN A 511 15.31 5.85 1.39
C ASN A 511 16.14 4.56 1.52
N SER A 512 16.44 4.19 2.76
CA SER A 512 17.29 3.03 3.08
C SER A 512 16.48 1.75 3.28
N PHE A 513 17.16 0.61 3.42
CA PHE A 513 16.51 -0.66 3.73
C PHE A 513 15.85 -0.73 5.12
N ILE A 514 16.26 0.13 6.06
CA ILE A 514 15.65 0.26 7.40
C ILE A 514 14.58 1.35 7.47
N GLY A 515 14.28 2.01 6.34
CA GLY A 515 13.34 3.12 6.23
C GLY A 515 13.99 4.46 5.88
N PRO A 516 13.24 5.56 5.88
CA PRO A 516 13.76 6.89 5.57
C PRO A 516 14.78 7.36 6.62
N ILE A 517 15.93 7.84 6.14
CA ILE A 517 16.92 8.58 6.92
C ILE A 517 16.85 10.02 6.44
N GLU A 518 16.35 10.92 7.26
CA GLU A 518 16.10 12.31 6.89
C GLU A 518 16.77 13.26 7.86
N LEU A 519 17.45 14.27 7.30
CA LEU A 519 17.96 15.43 8.01
C LEU A 519 17.26 16.66 7.45
N THR A 520 16.57 17.42 8.30
CA THR A 520 15.91 18.66 7.90
C THR A 520 16.46 19.83 8.70
N VAL A 521 16.84 20.88 8.00
CA VAL A 521 17.12 22.20 8.59
C VAL A 521 15.91 23.08 8.30
N MET A 522 15.37 23.74 9.31
CA MET A 522 14.14 24.52 9.20
C MET A 522 14.14 25.72 10.16
N ASP A 523 13.29 26.69 9.87
CA ASP A 523 13.15 27.95 10.60
C ASP A 523 11.73 28.51 10.40
N SER A 524 11.30 29.46 11.22
CA SER A 524 10.00 30.13 11.06
C SER A 524 10.01 31.56 11.59
N ASN A 525 8.90 32.28 11.37
CA ASN A 525 8.71 33.61 11.96
C ASN A 525 8.40 33.57 13.47
N ILE A 526 8.07 32.41 14.04
CA ILE A 526 7.72 32.25 15.47
C ILE A 526 8.73 31.44 16.27
N SER A 527 9.74 30.87 15.62
CA SER A 527 10.79 30.07 16.26
C SER A 527 12.08 30.18 15.45
N GLY A 528 13.22 30.09 16.13
CA GLY A 528 14.53 30.16 15.46
C GLY A 528 14.95 28.87 14.75
N PRO A 529 16.15 28.87 14.13
CA PRO A 529 16.65 27.76 13.36
C PRO A 529 16.74 26.46 14.17
N MET A 530 16.32 25.36 13.56
CA MET A 530 16.27 24.05 14.20
C MET A 530 16.58 22.93 13.22
N LEU A 531 16.98 21.79 13.80
CA LEU A 531 17.38 20.59 13.07
C LEU A 531 16.49 19.42 13.50
N PHE A 532 15.99 18.68 12.52
CA PHE A 532 15.17 17.49 12.73
C PHE A 532 15.80 16.29 12.02
N LEU A 533 16.03 15.24 12.79
CA LEU A 533 16.54 13.95 12.36
C LEU A 533 15.40 12.92 12.45
N ASN A 534 15.23 12.12 11.41
CA ASN A 534 14.32 10.95 11.41
C ASN A 534 15.08 9.75 10.86
N LEU A 535 15.06 8.64 11.60
CA LEU A 535 15.76 7.41 11.28
C LEU A 535 14.78 6.24 11.33
N GLY A 536 14.52 5.65 10.17
CA GLY A 536 13.86 4.36 10.02
C GLY A 536 12.36 4.44 9.80
N PHE A 537 11.73 3.27 9.72
CA PHE A 537 10.30 3.12 9.49
C PHE A 537 9.46 3.60 10.67
N TRP A 538 8.20 3.89 10.36
CA TRP A 538 7.12 4.06 11.33
C TRP A 538 6.12 2.93 11.16
N PHE A 539 5.62 2.37 12.27
CA PHE A 539 4.52 1.40 12.29
C PHE A 539 3.22 2.04 12.76
#